data_AF-A0A7C6WSK4-F1
#
_entry.id   AF-A0A7C6WSK4-F1
#
_cell.length_a   1.000
_cell.length_b   1.000
_cell.length_c   1.000
_cell.angle_alpha   90.00
_cell.angle_beta   90.00
_cell.angle_gamma   90.00
#
_symmetry.space_group_name_H-M   'P 1'
#
loop_
_entity.id
_entity.type
_entity.pdbx_description
1 polymer ?
#
loop_
_entity_poly.entity_id
_entity_poly.type
_entity_poly.pdbx_seq_one_letter_code
_entity_poly.pdbx_strand_id
1 'polypeptide(L)'
;MIKIIDLREGKNSDIFEKLASRSQIEYGDVLRRVEDIVGNVKKEGDSAVIKYTEMFDKVLLKEGELKVTTEEIEEAYREVDQKLLEAIRKSKENIEKFHQKQKENSWFSTEEDGVILGQL
;
A
#
# COMPACT_ATOMS: atom_id res chain seq x y z
N MET A 1 -17.15 24.69 13.41
CA MET A 1 -16.76 24.87 14.84
C MET A 1 -16.11 23.56 15.29
N ILE A 2 -14.84 23.59 15.73
CA ILE A 2 -14.13 22.38 16.19
C ILE A 2 -14.65 22.02 17.59
N LYS A 3 -14.97 20.74 17.83
CA LYS A 3 -15.38 20.27 19.17
C LYS A 3 -14.14 20.12 20.06
N ILE A 4 -14.18 20.72 21.25
CA ILE A 4 -13.17 20.55 22.30
C ILE A 4 -13.72 19.53 23.31
N ILE A 5 -12.94 18.50 23.61
CA ILE A 5 -13.33 17.41 24.51
C ILE A 5 -12.29 17.34 25.63
N ASP A 6 -12.75 17.38 26.89
CA ASP A 6 -11.90 17.21 28.06
C ASP A 6 -11.96 15.77 28.58
N LEU A 7 -10.87 15.02 28.40
CA LEU A 7 -10.79 13.62 28.81
C LEU A 7 -10.42 13.44 30.29
N ARG A 8 -10.22 14.53 31.04
CA ARG A 8 -9.94 14.47 32.49
C ARG A 8 -11.17 14.10 33.30
N GLU A 9 -12.36 14.24 32.73
CA GLU A 9 -13.65 13.88 33.36
C GLU A 9 -13.96 12.37 33.27
N GLY A 10 -13.12 11.58 32.58
CA GLY A 10 -13.18 10.12 32.53
C GLY A 10 -13.35 9.54 31.13
N LYS A 11 -12.88 8.30 30.93
CA LYS A 11 -12.95 7.55 29.66
C LYS A 11 -14.35 6.98 29.35
N ASN A 12 -15.30 7.06 30.28
CA ASN A 12 -16.66 6.50 30.16
C ASN A 12 -17.63 7.38 29.35
N SER A 13 -17.13 8.22 28.44
CA SER A 13 -18.01 9.05 27.61
C SER A 13 -18.31 8.36 26.29
N ASP A 14 -19.57 8.41 25.85
CA ASP A 14 -20.02 7.92 24.53
C ASP A 14 -19.21 8.52 23.36
N ILE A 15 -18.56 9.66 23.58
CA ILE A 15 -17.70 10.34 22.61
C ILE A 15 -16.35 9.63 22.47
N PHE A 16 -15.76 9.15 23.57
CA PHE A 16 -14.51 8.40 23.54
C PHE A 16 -14.69 7.12 22.72
N GLU A 17 -15.77 6.37 22.98
CA GLU A 17 -16.10 5.16 22.23
C GLU A 17 -16.32 5.46 20.74
N LYS A 18 -17.03 6.54 20.39
CA LYS A 18 -17.21 6.95 18.98
C LYS A 18 -15.91 7.37 18.27
N LEU A 19 -14.96 7.94 19.00
CA LEU A 19 -13.64 8.29 18.43
C LEU A 19 -12.76 7.04 18.28
N ALA A 20 -12.83 6.12 19.25
CA ALA A 20 -12.14 4.84 19.20
C ALA A 20 -12.69 3.91 18.12
N SER A 21 -14.00 3.97 17.86
CA SER A 21 -14.70 3.15 16.86
C SER A 21 -14.70 3.77 15.45
N ARG A 22 -13.93 4.84 15.20
CA ARG A 22 -13.93 5.57 13.92
C ARG A 22 -13.58 4.70 12.70
N SER A 23 -12.90 3.57 12.93
CA SER A 23 -12.53 2.58 11.91
C SER A 23 -13.60 1.53 11.63
N GLN A 24 -14.67 1.43 12.45
CA GLN A 24 -15.77 0.50 12.24
C GLN A 24 -16.78 1.08 11.25
N ILE A 25 -16.39 1.15 9.98
CA ILE A 25 -17.28 1.44 8.87
C ILE A 25 -17.90 0.12 8.42
N GLU A 26 -19.23 0.05 8.31
CA GLU A 26 -19.89 -1.12 7.72
C GLU A 26 -19.71 -1.12 6.20
N TYR A 27 -19.01 -2.13 5.67
CA TYR A 27 -18.64 -2.21 4.26
C TYR A 27 -19.56 -3.11 3.43
N GLY A 28 -20.75 -3.50 3.91
CA GLY A 28 -21.54 -4.58 3.30
C GLY A 28 -21.74 -4.47 1.78
N ASP A 29 -22.15 -3.31 1.28
CA ASP A 29 -22.35 -3.09 -0.16
C ASP A 29 -21.03 -2.98 -0.95
N VAL A 30 -19.99 -2.44 -0.31
CA VAL A 30 -18.66 -2.31 -0.91
C VAL A 30 -18.01 -3.68 -1.06
N LEU A 31 -18.11 -4.53 -0.03
CA LEU A 31 -17.58 -5.89 -0.02
C LEU A 31 -18.15 -6.71 -1.17
N ARG A 32 -19.48 -6.71 -1.34
CA ARG A 32 -20.13 -7.44 -2.45
C ARG A 32 -19.60 -7.00 -3.82
N ARG A 33 -19.45 -5.69 -4.05
CA ARG A 33 -18.90 -5.17 -5.31
C ARG A 33 -17.44 -5.59 -5.52
N VAL A 34 -16.63 -5.56 -4.46
CA VAL A 34 -15.23 -5.98 -4.52
C VAL A 34 -15.12 -7.48 -4.82
N GLU A 35 -15.95 -8.31 -4.18
CA GLU A 35 -16.02 -9.75 -4.44
C GLU A 35 -16.35 -10.06 -5.91
N ASP A 36 -17.33 -9.35 -6.47
CA ASP A 36 -17.68 -9.49 -7.89
C ASP A 36 -16.53 -9.08 -8.82
N ILE A 37 -15.86 -7.95 -8.52
CA ILE A 37 -14.71 -7.47 -9.31
C ILE A 37 -13.56 -8.48 -9.27
N VAL A 38 -13.16 -8.92 -8.07
CA VAL A 38 -12.08 -9.90 -7.88
C VAL A 38 -12.45 -11.23 -8.55
N GLY A 39 -13.71 -11.67 -8.44
CA GLY A 39 -14.22 -12.86 -9.09
C GLY A 39 -14.14 -12.79 -10.61
N ASN A 40 -14.44 -11.63 -11.20
CA ASN A 40 -14.35 -11.42 -12.64
C ASN A 40 -12.89 -11.36 -13.11
N VAL A 41 -12.01 -10.64 -12.40
CA VAL A 41 -10.57 -10.60 -12.72
C VAL A 41 -9.95 -12.00 -12.63
N LYS A 42 -10.34 -12.81 -11.65
CA LYS A 42 -9.87 -14.21 -11.54
C LYS A 42 -10.27 -15.09 -12.73
N LYS A 43 -11.44 -14.85 -13.33
CA LYS A 43 -11.97 -15.63 -14.45
C LYS A 43 -11.48 -15.14 -15.81
N GLU A 44 -11.38 -13.82 -15.98
CA GLU A 44 -11.21 -13.15 -17.27
C GLU A 44 -9.84 -12.46 -17.42
N GLY A 45 -9.04 -12.40 -16.35
CA GLY A 45 -7.68 -11.86 -16.36
C GLY A 45 -7.63 -10.39 -16.79
N ASP A 46 -6.65 -10.07 -17.65
CA ASP A 46 -6.36 -8.71 -18.10
C ASP A 46 -7.55 -8.05 -18.83
N SER A 47 -8.41 -8.83 -19.49
CA SER A 47 -9.60 -8.29 -20.16
C SER A 47 -10.59 -7.66 -19.17
N ALA A 48 -10.77 -8.26 -17.98
CA ALA A 48 -11.56 -7.68 -16.91
C ALA A 48 -10.87 -6.46 -16.29
N VAL A 49 -9.54 -6.49 -16.13
CA VAL A 49 -8.78 -5.33 -15.64
C VAL A 49 -8.98 -4.13 -16.56
N ILE A 50 -8.77 -4.30 -17.87
CA ILE A 50 -8.96 -3.25 -18.88
C ILE A 50 -10.38 -2.68 -18.82
N LYS A 51 -11.39 -3.55 -18.75
CA LYS A 51 -12.80 -3.14 -18.63
C LYS A 51 -13.05 -2.28 -17.37
N TYR A 52 -12.49 -2.68 -16.23
CA TYR A 52 -12.66 -1.91 -15.00
C TYR A 52 -11.86 -0.62 -14.98
N THR A 53 -10.66 -0.59 -15.59
CA THR A 53 -9.90 0.64 -15.81
C THR A 53 -10.68 1.65 -16.66
N GLU A 54 -11.30 1.20 -17.76
CA GLU A 54 -12.17 2.08 -18.55
C GLU A 54 -13.38 2.57 -17.73
N MET A 55 -13.98 1.68 -16.93
CA MET A 55 -15.16 2.01 -16.13
C MET A 55 -14.86 3.03 -15.02
N PHE A 56 -13.78 2.84 -14.26
CA PHE A 56 -13.49 3.63 -13.06
C PHE A 56 -12.54 4.80 -13.35
N ASP A 57 -11.49 4.56 -14.13
CA ASP A 57 -10.42 5.54 -14.38
C ASP A 57 -10.66 6.33 -15.68
N LYS A 58 -11.63 5.89 -16.49
CA LYS A 58 -12.00 6.52 -17.77
C LYS A 58 -10.85 6.53 -18.80
N VAL A 59 -9.98 5.53 -18.72
CA VAL A 59 -8.87 5.31 -19.65
C VAL A 59 -9.12 4.05 -20.46
N LEU A 60 -9.06 4.17 -21.79
CA LEU A 60 -9.15 3.04 -22.69
C LEU A 60 -7.75 2.49 -22.94
N LEU A 61 -7.49 1.27 -22.46
CA LEU A 61 -6.24 0.54 -22.68
C LEU A 61 -6.46 -0.64 -23.60
N LYS A 62 -5.45 -0.98 -24.39
CA LYS A 62 -5.40 -2.23 -25.15
C LYS A 62 -4.63 -3.29 -24.38
N GLU A 63 -4.76 -4.53 -24.83
CA GLU A 63 -3.94 -5.63 -24.35
C GLU A 63 -2.45 -5.30 -24.56
N GLY A 64 -1.65 -5.46 -23.51
CA GLY A 64 -0.22 -5.08 -23.50
C GLY A 64 0.08 -3.64 -23.05
N GLU A 65 -0.91 -2.76 -22.93
CA GLU A 65 -0.73 -1.36 -22.48
C GLU A 65 -0.89 -1.16 -20.96
N LEU A 66 -1.09 -2.25 -20.20
CA LEU A 66 -1.23 -2.20 -18.73
C LEU A 66 0.07 -1.77 -18.02
N LYS A 67 1.23 -1.92 -18.67
CA LYS A 67 2.53 -1.55 -18.12
C LYS A 67 3.03 -0.30 -18.84
N VAL A 68 3.47 0.68 -18.05
CA VAL A 68 4.27 1.80 -18.56
C VAL A 68 5.58 1.28 -19.13
N THR A 69 5.97 1.85 -20.27
CA THR A 69 7.19 1.51 -21.00
C THR A 69 8.41 2.16 -20.34
N THR A 70 9.60 1.63 -20.63
CA THR A 70 10.86 2.24 -20.17
C THR A 70 11.01 3.64 -20.76
N GLU A 71 10.58 3.81 -22.00
CA GLU A 71 10.65 5.06 -22.74
C GLU A 71 9.82 6.17 -22.08
N GLU A 72 8.59 5.87 -21.66
CA GLU A 72 7.71 6.78 -20.91
C GLU A 72 8.32 7.15 -19.55
N ILE A 73 8.97 6.19 -18.87
CA ILE A 73 9.66 6.46 -17.60
C ILE A 73 10.81 7.45 -17.84
N GLU A 74 11.66 7.20 -18.84
CA GLU A 74 12.80 8.07 -19.16
C GLU A 74 12.33 9.46 -19.62
N GLU A 75 11.21 9.54 -20.32
CA GLU A 75 10.57 10.81 -20.67
C GLU A 75 10.13 11.59 -19.43
N ALA A 76 9.43 10.94 -18.50
CA ALA A 76 9.03 11.58 -17.24
C ALA A 76 10.24 12.10 -16.43
N TYR A 77 11.37 11.38 -16.45
CA TYR A 77 12.62 11.85 -15.81
C TYR A 77 13.20 13.10 -16.47
N ARG A 78 12.96 13.33 -17.77
CA ARG A 78 13.41 14.53 -18.48
C ARG A 78 12.47 15.72 -18.24
N GLU A 79 11.18 15.47 -18.04
CA GLU A 79 10.17 16.52 -17.86
C GLU A 79 10.05 17.02 -16.42
N VAL A 80 10.34 16.17 -15.43
CA VAL A 80 10.21 16.53 -14.02
C VAL A 80 11.18 17.62 -13.60
N ASP A 81 10.71 18.55 -12.75
CA ASP A 81 11.56 19.59 -12.16
C ASP A 81 12.70 18.96 -11.33
N GLN A 82 13.92 19.45 -11.55
CA GLN A 82 15.13 18.95 -10.90
C GLN A 82 15.07 19.01 -9.37
N LYS A 83 14.51 20.07 -8.78
CA LYS A 83 14.37 20.19 -7.31
C LYS A 83 13.39 19.17 -6.75
N LEU A 84 12.30 18.91 -7.47
CA LEU A 84 11.34 17.87 -7.08
C LEU A 84 12.00 16.49 -7.14
N LEU A 85 12.73 16.21 -8.21
CA LEU A 85 13.46 14.96 -8.38
C LEU A 85 14.50 14.74 -7.25
N GLU A 86 15.24 15.78 -6.89
CA GLU A 86 16.19 15.75 -5.77
C GLU A 86 15.50 15.48 -4.43
N ALA A 87 14.36 16.12 -4.17
CA ALA A 87 13.58 15.89 -2.95
C ALA A 87 13.08 14.43 -2.86
N ILE A 88 12.55 13.87 -3.95
CA ILE A 88 12.10 12.47 -4.01
C ILE A 88 13.28 11.51 -3.80
N ARG A 89 14.44 11.76 -4.44
CA ARG A 89 15.65 10.96 -4.25
C ARG A 89 16.15 10.99 -2.81
N LYS A 90 16.06 12.14 -2.13
CA LYS A 90 16.43 12.23 -0.72
C LYS A 90 15.50 11.42 0.17
N SER A 91 14.19 11.49 -0.09
CA SER A 91 13.20 10.67 0.62
C SER A 91 13.47 9.17 0.41
N LYS A 92 13.75 8.75 -0.84
CA LYS A 92 14.14 7.37 -1.16
C LYS A 92 15.34 6.93 -0.30
N GLU A 93 16.42 7.70 -0.29
CA GLU A 93 17.64 7.38 0.46
C GLU A 93 17.35 7.20 1.96
N ASN A 94 16.53 8.07 2.55
CA ASN A 94 16.18 7.98 3.96
C ASN A 94 15.34 6.74 4.28
N ILE A 95 14.34 6.44 3.43
CA ILE A 95 13.47 5.27 3.55
C ILE A 95 14.31 3.99 3.46
N GLU A 96 15.21 3.91 2.46
CA GLU A 96 16.09 2.77 2.25
C GLU A 96 17.04 2.55 3.42
N LYS A 97 17.70 3.63 3.90
CA LYS A 97 18.59 3.55 5.09
C LYS A 97 17.86 3.09 6.35
N PHE A 98 16.61 3.49 6.51
CA PHE A 98 15.80 3.06 7.66
C PHE A 98 15.43 1.58 7.56
N HIS A 99 14.85 1.14 6.43
CA HIS A 99 14.40 -0.24 6.24
C HIS A 99 15.58 -1.22 6.15
N GLN A 100 16.75 -0.80 5.68
CA GLN A 100 17.94 -1.63 5.68
C GLN A 100 18.35 -2.07 7.10
N LYS A 101 18.06 -1.25 8.12
CA LYS A 101 18.31 -1.60 9.54
C LYS A 101 17.29 -2.57 10.11
N GLN A 102 16.14 -2.73 9.46
CA GLN A 102 15.06 -3.63 9.87
C GLN A 102 15.12 -4.98 9.15
N LYS A 103 16.05 -5.14 8.21
CA LYS A 103 16.21 -6.39 7.47
C LYS A 103 16.58 -7.50 8.45
N GLU A 104 15.73 -8.52 8.54
CA GLU A 104 16.03 -9.75 9.26
C GLU A 104 17.24 -10.42 8.61
N ASN A 105 18.22 -10.79 9.42
CA ASN A 105 19.39 -11.53 8.96
C ASN A 105 19.23 -12.97 9.38
N SER A 106 19.27 -13.88 8.40
CA SER A 106 19.34 -15.30 8.71
C SER A 106 20.61 -15.58 9.50
N TRP A 107 20.51 -16.47 10.47
CA TRP A 107 21.65 -16.86 11.30
C TRP A 107 21.68 -18.37 11.46
N PHE A 108 22.88 -18.90 11.67
CA PHE A 108 23.14 -20.30 11.93
C PHE A 108 24.17 -20.44 13.05
N SER A 109 24.00 -21.42 13.92
CA SER A 109 24.92 -21.80 14.99
C SER A 109 25.17 -23.30 14.93
N THR A 110 26.41 -23.72 15.17
CA THR A 110 26.76 -25.14 15.33
C THR A 110 27.05 -25.40 16.80
N GLU A 111 26.29 -26.31 17.39
CA GLU A 111 26.39 -26.68 18.80
C GLU A 111 27.51 -27.71 19.03
N GLU A 112 27.91 -27.92 20.30
CA GLU A 112 29.04 -28.79 20.67
C GLU A 112 28.85 -30.26 20.28
N ASP A 113 27.61 -30.72 20.14
CA ASP A 113 27.24 -32.07 19.69
C ASP A 113 27.11 -32.19 18.15
N GLY A 114 27.40 -31.11 17.42
CA GLY A 114 27.35 -31.04 15.96
C GLY A 114 25.97 -30.71 15.38
N VAL A 115 24.95 -30.44 16.21
CA VAL A 115 23.64 -29.96 15.74
C VAL A 115 23.75 -28.54 15.20
N ILE A 116 23.05 -28.24 14.09
CA ILE A 116 22.95 -26.89 13.53
C ILE A 116 21.59 -26.29 13.85
N LEU A 117 21.58 -25.14 14.50
CA LEU A 117 20.40 -24.31 14.75
C LEU A 117 20.42 -23.10 13.82
N GLY A 118 19.24 -22.59 13.44
CA GLY A 118 19.19 -21.36 12.67
C GLY A 118 17.77 -20.85 12.42
N GLN A 119 17.69 -19.62 11.93
CA GLN A 119 16.46 -19.00 11.46
C GLN A 119 16.73 -18.40 10.09
N LEU A 120 15.87 -18.73 9.13
CA LEU A 120 15.90 -18.23 7.76
C LEU A 120 14.98 -17.02 7.61
#